data_AF-A0A9P4W944-F1
#
_entry.id   AF-A0A9P4W944-F1
#
_cell.length_a   1.000
_cell.length_b   1.000
_cell.length_c   1.000
_cell.angle_alpha   90.00
_cell.angle_beta   90.00
_cell.angle_gamma   90.00
#
_symmetry.space_group_name_H-M   'P 1'
#
loop_
_entity.id
_entity.type
_entity.pdbx_description
1 polymer ?
#
loop_
_entity_poly.entity_id
_entity_poly.type
_entity_poly.pdbx_seq_one_letter_code
_entity_poly.pdbx_strand_id
1 'polypeptide(L)' 'MLRVSRVQPGDPTLDDYVGQNRFECLTCPYQYVIKKRYYERKYMKKKEVEDILGGKGAWDNVDKTEVQYS' A
#
# COMPACT_ATOMS: atom_id res chain seq x y z
N MET A 1 -4.88 -17.20 9.15
CA MET A 1 -5.00 -15.92 8.44
C MET A 1 -6.47 -15.72 8.11
N LEU A 2 -7.09 -14.63 8.54
CA LEU A 2 -8.49 -14.35 8.20
C LEU A 2 -8.55 -13.73 6.81
N ARG A 3 -9.50 -14.19 5.98
CA ARG A 3 -9.77 -13.65 4.65
C ARG A 3 -10.94 -12.67 4.73
N VAL A 4 -10.95 -11.66 3.87
CA VAL A 4 -12.10 -10.77 3.71
C VAL A 4 -13.04 -11.34 2.64
N SER A 5 -14.32 -11.52 3.00
CA SER A 5 -15.40 -11.93 2.10
C SER A 5 -16.67 -11.11 2.38
N ARG A 6 -17.70 -11.21 1.52
CA ARG A 6 -18.99 -10.53 1.74
C ARG A 6 -20.00 -11.45 2.39
N VAL A 7 -20.78 -10.93 3.34
CA VAL A 7 -21.93 -11.63 3.95
C VAL A 7 -22.93 -11.99 2.86
N GLN A 8 -23.24 -13.29 2.76
CA GLN A 8 -24.20 -13.82 1.80
C GLN A 8 -25.61 -13.75 2.39
N PRO A 9 -26.66 -13.58 1.55
CA PRO A 9 -28.04 -13.77 1.98
C PRO A 9 -28.26 -15.21 2.46
N GLY A 10 -28.98 -15.40 3.57
CA GLY A 10 -29.40 -16.72 4.06
C GLY A 10 -28.68 -17.23 5.31
N ASP A 11 -27.74 -16.49 5.89
CA ASP A 11 -27.24 -16.77 7.24
C ASP A 11 -28.08 -16.01 8.28
N PRO A 12 -28.94 -16.69 9.07
CA PRO A 12 -29.84 -16.03 10.01
C PRO A 12 -29.11 -15.28 11.12
N THR A 13 -27.83 -15.58 11.36
CA THR A 13 -27.04 -14.90 12.40
C THR A 13 -26.49 -13.54 11.94
N LEU A 14 -26.41 -13.31 10.63
CA LEU A 14 -25.77 -12.15 10.02
C LEU A 14 -26.65 -11.44 8.98
N ASP A 15 -27.94 -11.72 8.95
CA ASP A 15 -28.88 -11.20 7.94
C ASP A 15 -28.91 -9.65 7.90
N ASP A 16 -28.80 -9.02 9.06
CA ASP A 16 -28.68 -7.55 9.19
C ASP A 16 -27.44 -6.95 8.50
N TYR A 17 -26.44 -7.79 8.21
CA TYR A 17 -25.15 -7.38 7.66
C TYR A 17 -24.93 -7.86 6.21
N VAL A 18 -25.98 -8.32 5.52
CA VAL A 18 -25.90 -8.75 4.12
C VAL A 18 -25.27 -7.66 3.25
N GLY A 19 -24.32 -8.06 2.41
CA GLY A 19 -23.55 -7.14 1.55
C GLY A 19 -22.38 -6.43 2.24
N GLN A 20 -22.26 -6.48 3.58
CA GLN A 20 -21.09 -5.97 4.29
C GLN A 20 -19.92 -6.95 4.22
N ASN A 21 -18.71 -6.44 4.44
CA ASN A 21 -17.50 -7.26 4.49
C ASN A 21 -17.40 -7.96 5.86
N ARG A 22 -17.00 -9.23 5.86
CA ARG A 22 -16.65 -10.02 7.04
C ARG A 22 -15.22 -10.56 6.93
N PHE A 23 -14.60 -10.80 8.07
CA PHE A 23 -13.45 -11.67 8.20
C PHE A 23 -13.92 -13.10 8.39
N GLU A 24 -13.42 -14.03 7.58
CA GLU A 24 -13.69 -15.45 7.68
C GLU A 24 -12.38 -16.22 7.91
N CYS A 25 -12.42 -17.23 8.77
CA CYS A 25 -11.33 -18.17 8.89
C CYS A 25 -11.46 -19.27 7.83
N LEU A 26 -10.33 -19.69 7.26
CA LEU A 26 -10.30 -20.77 6.26
C LEU A 26 -10.17 -22.17 6.88
N THR A 27 -9.92 -22.26 8.19
CA THR A 27 -9.72 -23.54 8.90
C THR A 27 -10.80 -23.85 9.93
N CYS A 28 -11.67 -22.89 10.28
CA CYS A 28 -12.71 -23.06 11.28
C CYS A 28 -13.91 -22.14 10.96
N PRO A 29 -15.10 -22.35 11.56
CA PRO A 29 -16.32 -21.58 11.24
C PRO A 29 -16.34 -20.16 11.84
N TYR A 30 -15.19 -19.64 12.27
CA TYR A 30 -15.12 -18.31 12.86
C TYR A 30 -15.38 -17.21 11.81
N GLN A 31 -16.35 -16.35 12.11
CA GLN A 31 -16.70 -15.19 11.29
C GLN A 31 -16.87 -13.91 12.13
N TYR A 32 -16.42 -12.78 11.59
CA TYR A 32 -16.54 -11.47 12.24
C TYR A 32 -16.87 -10.38 11.21
N VAL A 33 -18.01 -9.71 11.38
CA VAL A 33 -18.42 -8.61 10.48
C VAL A 33 -17.62 -7.34 10.78
N ILE A 34 -17.14 -6.69 9.71
CA ILE A 34 -16.36 -5.46 9.78
C ILE A 34 -17.30 -4.27 10.02
N LYS A 35 -17.53 -3.92 11.29
CA LYS A 35 -18.42 -2.81 11.69
C LYS A 35 -17.77 -1.44 11.69
N LYS A 36 -16.43 -1.39 11.73
CA LYS A 36 -15.63 -0.16 11.83
C LYS A 36 -14.62 -0.09 10.69
N ARG A 37 -14.06 1.09 10.45
CA ARG A 37 -12.94 1.26 9.51
C ARG A 37 -11.66 0.72 10.13
N TYR A 38 -11.15 -0.39 9.62
CA TYR A 38 -9.83 -0.91 9.95
C TYR A 38 -8.85 -0.52 8.84
N TYR A 39 -7.66 -0.06 9.24
CA TYR A 39 -6.58 0.24 8.32
C TYR A 39 -5.26 -0.12 9.01
N GLU A 40 -4.32 -0.65 8.22
CA GLU A 40 -2.95 -0.88 8.67
C GLU A 40 -2.03 0.03 7.86
N ARG A 41 -1.23 0.85 8.56
CA ARG A 41 -0.23 1.71 7.92
C ARG A 41 1.14 1.06 8.08
N LYS A 42 1.68 0.55 6.99
CA LYS A 42 3.06 0.08 6.93
C LYS A 42 3.93 1.16 6.30
N TYR A 43 4.73 1.84 7.12
CA TYR A 43 5.71 2.80 6.61
C TYR A 43 6.87 2.03 5.96
N MET A 44 6.97 2.12 4.65
CA MET A 44 8.08 1.54 3.91
C MET A 44 9.33 2.39 4.12
N LYS A 45 10.46 1.75 4.41
CA LYS A 45 11.75 2.43 4.35
C LYS A 45 11.96 2.85 2.90
N LYS A 46 12.17 4.15 2.66
CA LYS A 46 12.59 4.63 1.35
C LYS A 46 13.93 3.98 1.04
N LYS A 47 14.12 3.55 -0.20
CA LYS A 47 15.45 3.17 -0.67
C LYS A 47 16.38 4.36 -0.44
N GLU A 48 17.54 4.12 0.16
CA GLU A 48 18.55 5.16 0.26
C GLU A 48 18.89 5.60 -1.17
N VAL A 49 18.83 6.91 -1.40
CA VAL A 49 19.35 7.49 -2.65
C VAL A 49 20.86 7.40 -2.51
N GLU A 50 21.40 6.21 -2.81
CA GLU A 50 22.79 6.12 -3.23
C GLU A 50 22.96 7.05 -4.43
N ASP A 51 24.17 7.55 -4.58
CA ASP A 51 24.55 8.73 -5.36
C ASP A 51 24.31 8.56 -6.88
N ILE A 52 23.04 8.54 -7.31
CA ILE A 52 22.63 8.25 -8.69
C ILE A 52 23.07 9.36 -9.67
N LEU A 53 23.58 10.49 -9.18
CA LEU A 53 24.06 11.61 -10.00
C LEU A 53 25.45 12.12 -9.61
N GLY A 54 26.23 11.25 -8.96
CA GLY A 54 27.58 11.55 -8.53
C GLY A 54 27.63 12.65 -7.45
N GLY A 55 28.56 12.48 -6.52
CA GLY A 55 28.56 13.22 -5.28
C GLY A 55 28.73 14.73 -5.45
N LYS A 56 28.99 15.39 -4.33
CA LYS A 56 29.06 16.86 -4.21
C LYS A 56 29.97 17.59 -5.21
N GLY A 57 30.77 16.88 -6.02
CA GLY A 57 31.59 17.41 -7.11
C GLY A 57 31.40 16.77 -8.49
N ALA A 58 30.34 15.98 -8.73
CA ALA A 58 30.09 15.39 -10.06
C ALA A 58 29.65 16.41 -11.12
N TRP A 59 29.30 17.61 -10.69
CA TRP A 59 28.88 18.73 -11.54
C TRP A 59 29.92 19.85 -11.61
N ASP A 60 31.04 19.71 -10.89
CA ASP A 60 32.10 20.73 -10.84
C ASP A 60 32.89 20.83 -12.16
N ASN A 61 32.78 19.81 -13.03
CA ASN A 61 33.55 19.71 -14.28
C ASN A 61 32.65 19.62 -15.53
N VAL A 62 31.45 20.23 -15.49
CA VAL A 62 30.68 20.48 -16.72
C VAL A 62 31.27 21.70 -17.41
N ASP A 63 32.02 21.47 -18.48
CA ASP A 63 32.56 22.51 -19.34
C ASP A 63 31.42 23.35 -19.95
N LYS A 64 31.52 24.67 -19.81
CA LYS A 64 30.66 25.62 -20.53
C LYS A 64 31.38 26.01 -21.80
N THR A 65 30.82 25.67 -22.96
CA THR A 65 31.35 26.14 -24.24
C THR A 65 30.97 27.61 -24.47
N GLU A 66 31.96 28.44 -24.80
CA GLU A 66 31.73 29.82 -25.24
C GLU A 66 31.17 29.81 -26.67
N VAL A 67 30.02 30.42 -26.87
CA VAL A 67 29.42 30.61 -28.21
C VAL A 67 30.19 31.71 -28.93
N GLN A 68 30.98 31.35 -29.95
CA GLN A 68 31.55 32.31 -30.89
C GLN A 68 30.47 32.74 -31.88
N TYR A 69 30.07 34.01 -31.84
CA TYR A 69 29.28 34.63 -32.90
C TYR A 69 30.23 35.21 -33.96
N SER A 70 30.03 34.79 -35.22
CA SER A 70 30.69 35.33 -36.43
C SER A 70 30.04 36.61 -36.90
#